data_AF-A0A522TMX8-F1
#
_entry.id   AF-A0A522TMX8-F1
#
_cell.length_a   1.000
_cell.length_b   1.000
_cell.length_c   1.000
_cell.angle_alpha   90.00
_cell.angle_beta   90.00
_cell.angle_gamma   90.00
#
_symmetry.space_group_name_H-M   'P 1'
#
loop_
_entity.id
_entity.type
_entity.pdbx_description
1 polymer ?
#
loop_
_entity_poly.entity_id
_entity_poly.type
_entity_poly.pdbx_seq_one_letter_code
_entity_poly.pdbx_strand_id
1 'polypeptide(L)'
;MLTATRENQHPRKRLALAILAVWGPGLVVMLADTDAGSLITAAQSGAKWGYRMVLPQLVLIPILYVVQEMTVRLGIVTGKGHGALIREHFGKGWALLSASTLFLSAIGALLTEFAGVAGVGELFGLPRTLTVPVATAFLIGVGVTGN
;
A
#
# COMPACT_ATOMS: atom_id res chain seq x y z
N MET A 1 14.54 -9.51 -52.71
CA MET A 1 15.69 -10.07 -51.95
C MET A 1 15.44 -9.77 -50.49
N LEU A 2 15.20 -10.83 -49.72
CA LEU A 2 14.70 -10.83 -48.34
C LEU A 2 15.75 -10.32 -47.36
N THR A 3 15.37 -9.47 -46.40
CA THR A 3 16.11 -9.30 -45.14
C THR A 3 15.15 -9.26 -43.96
N ALA A 4 14.82 -10.47 -43.50
CA ALA A 4 14.80 -10.90 -42.12
C ALA A 4 14.11 -9.98 -41.09
N THR A 5 12.86 -10.33 -40.82
CA THR A 5 12.22 -10.33 -39.50
C THR A 5 13.21 -10.70 -38.38
N ARG A 6 13.68 -9.71 -37.61
CA ARG A 6 14.33 -9.96 -36.32
C ARG A 6 13.27 -10.28 -35.26
N GLU A 7 12.83 -11.53 -35.25
CA GLU A 7 12.11 -12.13 -34.14
C GLU A 7 13.05 -13.13 -33.46
N ASN A 8 13.59 -12.77 -32.29
CA ASN A 8 13.98 -13.71 -31.23
C ASN A 8 14.52 -12.98 -29.99
N GLN A 9 13.63 -12.27 -29.28
CA GLN A 9 13.82 -12.03 -27.85
C GLN A 9 12.90 -13.00 -27.10
N HIS A 10 13.50 -13.93 -26.35
CA HIS A 10 12.87 -15.12 -25.79
C HIS A 10 11.44 -14.91 -25.24
N PRO A 11 10.44 -15.68 -25.71
CA PRO A 11 9.04 -15.54 -25.25
C PRO A 11 8.90 -15.70 -23.73
N ARG A 12 9.80 -16.46 -23.09
CA ARG A 12 9.89 -16.59 -21.62
C ARG A 12 10.25 -15.28 -20.91
N LYS A 13 11.11 -14.44 -21.50
CA LYS A 13 11.49 -13.14 -20.91
C LYS A 13 10.35 -12.13 -21.01
N ARG A 14 9.63 -12.11 -22.13
CA ARG A 14 8.44 -11.25 -22.31
C ARG A 14 7.31 -11.65 -21.36
N LEU A 15 7.08 -12.95 -21.18
CA LEU A 15 6.11 -13.46 -20.22
C LEU A 15 6.51 -13.12 -18.77
N ALA A 16 7.78 -13.29 -18.40
CA ALA A 16 8.26 -12.92 -17.07
C ALA A 16 8.12 -11.42 -16.78
N LEU A 17 8.42 -10.56 -17.76
CA LEU A 17 8.23 -9.11 -17.64
C LEU A 17 6.74 -8.72 -17.55
N ALA A 18 5.88 -9.39 -18.31
CA ALA A 18 4.42 -9.18 -18.24
C ALA A 18 3.85 -9.61 -16.88
N ILE A 19 4.29 -10.75 -16.34
CA ILE A 19 3.93 -11.18 -15.00
C ILE A 19 4.42 -10.14 -13.97
N LEU A 20 5.67 -9.71 -14.03
CA LEU A 20 6.22 -8.74 -13.09
C LEU A 20 5.44 -7.40 -13.11
N ALA A 21 5.01 -6.94 -14.29
CA ALA A 21 4.19 -5.74 -14.44
C ALA A 21 2.81 -5.87 -13.77
N VAL A 22 2.19 -7.06 -13.82
CA VAL A 22 0.89 -7.33 -13.17
C VAL A 22 1.03 -7.45 -11.65
N TRP A 23 2.18 -7.90 -11.15
CA TRP A 23 2.43 -8.05 -9.71
C TRP A 23 2.65 -6.71 -8.99
N GLY A 24 3.11 -5.67 -9.71
CA GLY A 24 3.42 -4.36 -9.13
C GLY A 24 2.29 -3.77 -8.27
N PRO A 25 1.07 -3.59 -8.82
CA PRO A 25 -0.05 -3.05 -8.05
C PRO A 25 -0.40 -3.90 -6.81
N GLY A 26 -0.35 -5.22 -6.92
CA GLY A 26 -0.64 -6.13 -5.81
C GLY A 26 0.39 -6.02 -4.68
N LEU A 27 1.68 -5.90 -5.02
CA LEU A 27 2.76 -5.70 -4.03
C LEU A 27 2.63 -4.35 -3.32
N VAL A 28 2.25 -3.29 -4.03
CA VAL A 28 2.04 -1.97 -3.42
C VAL A 28 0.92 -2.01 -2.40
N VAL A 29 -0.20 -2.67 -2.72
CA VAL A 29 -1.32 -2.84 -1.77
C VAL A 29 -0.90 -3.70 -0.58
N MET A 30 -0.16 -4.79 -0.80
CA MET A 30 0.33 -5.65 0.28
C MET A 30 1.25 -4.90 1.25
N LEU A 31 2.16 -4.06 0.73
CA LEU A 31 3.05 -3.25 1.56
C LEU A 31 2.28 -2.17 2.31
N ALA A 32 1.26 -1.56 1.69
CA ALA A 32 0.40 -0.59 2.36
C ALA A 32 -0.41 -1.22 3.52
N ASP A 33 -0.87 -2.47 3.37
CA ASP A 33 -1.59 -3.19 4.44
C ASP A 33 -0.66 -3.70 5.56
N THR A 34 0.66 -3.66 5.36
CA THR A 34 1.69 -4.08 6.35
C THR A 34 2.50 -2.87 6.83
N ASP A 35 1.83 -1.74 7.00
CA ASP A 35 2.40 -0.50 7.52
C ASP A 35 2.80 -0.59 9.01
N ALA A 36 3.49 0.43 9.51
CA ALA A 36 3.88 0.47 10.93
C ALA A 36 2.66 0.40 11.88
N GLY A 37 1.53 1.00 11.49
CA GLY A 37 0.30 1.03 12.30
C GLY A 37 -0.29 -0.37 12.52
N SER A 38 -0.40 -1.17 11.45
CA SER A 38 -0.85 -2.56 11.52
C SER A 38 0.08 -3.42 12.36
N LEU A 39 1.40 -3.26 12.20
CA LEU A 39 2.40 -4.01 12.97
C LEU A 39 2.36 -3.66 14.46
N ILE A 40 2.29 -2.38 14.82
CA ILE A 40 2.20 -1.91 16.22
C ILE A 40 0.93 -2.46 16.87
N THR A 41 -0.21 -2.40 16.16
CA THR A 41 -1.49 -2.93 16.66
C THR A 41 -1.43 -4.45 16.86
N ALA A 42 -0.81 -5.17 15.93
CA ALA A 42 -0.59 -6.61 16.05
C ALA A 42 0.31 -6.94 17.26
N ALA A 43 1.40 -6.19 17.47
CA ALA A 43 2.31 -6.38 18.60
C ALA A 43 1.61 -6.10 19.95
N GLN A 44 0.87 -4.99 20.04
CA GLN A 44 0.13 -4.61 21.26
C GLN A 44 -1.00 -5.61 21.57
N SER A 45 -1.75 -6.04 20.56
CA SER A 45 -2.80 -7.03 20.74
C SER A 45 -2.24 -8.39 21.14
N GLY A 46 -1.10 -8.81 20.55
CA GLY A 46 -0.37 -10.01 20.94
C GLY A 46 0.14 -9.96 22.38
N ALA A 47 0.70 -8.82 22.81
CA ALA A 47 1.17 -8.64 24.18
C ALA A 47 0.03 -8.68 25.21
N LYS A 48 -1.14 -8.13 24.87
CA LYS A 48 -2.29 -8.04 25.79
C LYS A 48 -3.18 -9.29 25.80
N TRP A 49 -3.39 -9.95 24.65
CA TRP A 49 -4.35 -11.05 24.49
C TRP A 49 -3.69 -12.39 24.16
N GLY A 50 -2.37 -12.44 24.01
CA GLY A 50 -1.65 -13.63 23.57
C GLY A 50 -2.14 -14.11 22.20
N TYR A 51 -2.26 -15.43 22.04
CA TYR A 51 -2.67 -16.07 20.79
C TYR A 51 -4.18 -15.93 20.46
N ARG A 52 -4.99 -15.33 21.34
CA ARG A 52 -6.45 -15.22 21.14
C ARG A 52 -6.84 -14.42 19.90
N MET A 53 -5.98 -13.49 19.46
CA MET A 53 -6.21 -12.65 18.28
C MET A 53 -5.80 -13.31 16.95
N VAL A 54 -5.13 -14.47 16.98
CA VAL A 54 -4.73 -15.19 15.76
C VAL A 54 -5.94 -15.69 14.99
N LEU A 55 -6.94 -16.26 15.68
CA LEU A 55 -8.13 -16.80 15.03
C LEU A 55 -8.96 -15.70 14.31
N PRO A 56 -9.28 -14.56 14.95
CA PRO A 56 -9.88 -13.42 14.24
C PRO A 56 -9.08 -12.96 13.02
N GLN A 57 -7.74 -12.89 13.12
CA GLN A 57 -6.87 -12.50 12.02
C GLN A 57 -7.01 -13.45 10.82
N LEU A 58 -7.04 -14.77 11.07
CA LEU A 58 -7.23 -15.78 10.02
C LEU A 58 -8.60 -15.67 9.34
N VAL A 59 -9.65 -15.34 10.10
CA VAL A 59 -11.00 -15.13 9.55
C VAL A 59 -11.08 -13.86 8.71
N LEU A 60 -10.28 -12.83 9.01
CA LEU A 60 -10.23 -11.60 8.22
C LEU A 60 -9.56 -11.79 6.86
N ILE A 61 -8.64 -12.74 6.70
CA ILE A 61 -7.94 -13.00 5.42
C ILE A 61 -8.90 -13.16 4.23
N PRO A 62 -9.88 -14.09 4.24
CA PRO A 62 -10.79 -14.25 3.10
C PRO A 62 -11.67 -13.02 2.87
N ILE A 63 -12.02 -12.28 3.92
CA ILE A 63 -12.84 -11.06 3.81
C ILE A 63 -12.05 -9.97 3.09
N LEU A 64 -10.81 -9.72 3.52
CA LEU A 64 -9.91 -8.75 2.89
C LEU A 64 -9.61 -9.14 1.44
N TYR A 65 -9.40 -10.42 1.17
CA TYR A 65 -9.21 -10.92 -0.20
C TYR A 65 -10.39 -10.56 -1.11
N VAL A 66 -11.63 -10.79 -0.67
CA VAL A 66 -12.83 -10.42 -1.45
C VAL A 66 -12.90 -8.92 -1.69
N VAL A 67 -12.61 -8.10 -0.67
CA VAL A 67 -12.61 -6.63 -0.81
C VAL A 67 -11.56 -6.16 -1.84
N GLN A 68 -10.35 -6.70 -1.77
CA GLN A 68 -9.27 -6.37 -2.70
C GLN A 68 -9.60 -6.84 -4.13
N GLU A 69 -10.12 -8.06 -4.27
CA GLU A 69 -10.54 -8.63 -5.57
C GLU A 69 -11.61 -7.76 -6.23
N MET A 70 -12.65 -7.38 -5.50
CA MET A 70 -13.71 -6.51 -6.02
C MET A 70 -13.16 -5.14 -6.41
N THR A 71 -12.24 -4.58 -5.61
CA THR A 71 -11.62 -3.27 -5.88
C THR A 71 -10.81 -3.32 -7.18
N VAL A 72 -10.01 -4.37 -7.38
CA VAL A 72 -9.23 -4.59 -8.59
C VAL A 72 -10.15 -4.84 -9.79
N ARG A 73 -11.15 -5.71 -9.65
CA ARG A 73 -12.14 -6.00 -10.69
C ARG A 73 -12.87 -4.74 -11.13
N LEU A 74 -13.29 -3.90 -10.18
CA LEU A 74 -13.95 -2.64 -10.47
C LEU A 74 -13.03 -1.68 -11.23
N GLY A 75 -11.77 -1.56 -10.82
CA GLY A 75 -10.77 -0.75 -11.52
C GLY A 75 -10.49 -1.22 -12.95
N ILE A 76 -10.38 -2.53 -13.18
CA ILE A 76 -10.14 -3.12 -14.50
C ILE A 76 -11.36 -2.96 -15.42
N VAL A 77 -12.58 -3.24 -14.91
CA VAL A 77 -13.81 -3.22 -15.73
C VAL A 77 -14.21 -1.80 -16.10
N THR A 78 -14.05 -0.84 -15.19
CA THR A 78 -14.50 0.54 -15.42
C THR A 78 -13.41 1.45 -16.01
N GLY A 79 -12.14 1.08 -15.87
CA GLY A 79 -11.00 1.93 -16.22
C GLY A 79 -10.90 3.21 -15.39
N LYS A 80 -11.64 3.31 -14.27
CA LYS A 80 -11.73 4.50 -13.41
C LYS A 80 -11.32 4.17 -11.98
N GLY A 81 -10.71 5.13 -11.30
CA GLY A 81 -10.41 5.01 -9.88
C GLY A 81 -11.68 5.04 -9.02
N HIS A 82 -11.61 4.43 -7.83
CA HIS A 82 -12.77 4.29 -6.93
C HIS A 82 -13.45 5.64 -6.62
N GLY A 83 -12.69 6.70 -6.33
CA GLY A 83 -13.24 8.03 -6.07
C GLY A 83 -13.94 8.68 -7.27
N ALA A 84 -13.48 8.39 -8.50
CA ALA A 84 -14.14 8.86 -9.72
C ALA A 84 -15.50 8.17 -9.92
N LEU A 85 -15.58 6.87 -9.62
CA LEU A 85 -16.84 6.12 -9.67
C LEU A 85 -17.83 6.60 -8.61
N ILE A 86 -17.36 6.91 -7.40
CA ILE A 86 -18.21 7.49 -6.35
C ILE A 86 -18.80 8.81 -6.83
N ARG A 87 -17.98 9.67 -7.44
CA ARG A 87 -18.44 10.97 -7.97
C ARG A 87 -19.47 10.82 -9.08
N GLU A 88 -19.31 9.82 -9.94
CA GLU A 88 -20.21 9.57 -11.08
C GLU A 88 -21.57 9.01 -10.64
N HIS A 89 -21.57 8.07 -9.69
CA HIS A 89 -22.80 7.37 -9.28
C HIS A 89 -23.53 8.04 -8.10
N PHE A 90 -22.78 8.64 -7.17
CA PHE A 90 -23.34 9.24 -5.94
C PHE A 90 -23.19 10.77 -5.90
N GLY A 91 -22.48 11.37 -6.86
CA GLY A 91 -22.32 12.82 -6.95
C GLY A 91 -21.15 13.38 -6.12
N LYS A 92 -20.98 14.70 -6.19
CA LYS A 92 -19.80 15.40 -5.65
C LYS A 92 -19.69 15.35 -4.12
N GLY A 93 -20.81 15.36 -3.39
CA GLY A 93 -20.80 15.35 -1.92
C GLY A 93 -20.22 14.06 -1.35
N TRP A 94 -20.67 12.91 -1.85
CA TRP A 94 -20.15 11.59 -1.44
C TRP A 94 -18.71 11.37 -1.88
N ALA A 95 -18.34 11.87 -3.05
CA ALA A 95 -16.94 11.84 -3.48
C ALA A 95 -16.03 12.67 -2.57
N LEU A 96 -16.49 13.85 -2.13
CA LEU A 96 -15.74 14.68 -1.18
C LEU A 96 -15.62 14.00 0.18
N LEU A 97 -16.69 13.38 0.67
CA LEU A 97 -16.65 12.60 1.92
C LEU A 97 -15.61 11.48 1.83
N SER A 98 -15.65 10.67 0.77
CA SER A 98 -14.69 9.58 0.55
C SER A 98 -13.26 10.08 0.37
N ALA A 99 -13.04 11.19 -0.33
CA ALA A 99 -11.71 11.80 -0.45
C ALA A 99 -11.21 12.32 0.90
N SER A 100 -12.09 12.87 1.72
CA SER A 100 -11.76 13.39 3.06
C SER A 100 -11.39 12.26 4.02
N THR A 101 -12.13 11.14 3.99
CA THR A 101 -11.79 9.97 4.82
C THR A 101 -10.46 9.36 4.38
N LEU A 102 -10.20 9.27 3.07
CA LEU A 102 -8.90 8.83 2.56
C LEU A 102 -7.76 9.76 3.00
N PHE A 103 -7.97 11.07 2.93
CA PHE A 103 -6.99 12.06 3.36
C PHE A 103 -6.66 11.93 4.86
N LEU A 104 -7.68 11.80 5.71
CA LEU A 104 -7.49 11.58 7.15
C LEU A 104 -6.79 10.25 7.44
N SER A 105 -7.16 9.19 6.70
CA SER A 105 -6.49 7.89 6.81
C SER A 105 -5.01 7.98 6.43
N ALA A 106 -4.68 8.72 5.37
CA ALA A 106 -3.30 8.92 4.94
C ALA A 106 -2.48 9.69 5.99
N ILE A 107 -3.06 10.71 6.63
CA ILE A 107 -2.43 11.39 7.76
C ILE A 107 -2.19 10.40 8.91
N GLY A 108 -3.20 9.59 9.25
CA GLY A 108 -3.08 8.56 10.28
C GLY A 108 -1.93 7.59 10.00
N ALA A 109 -1.85 7.06 8.78
CA ALA A 109 -0.78 6.16 8.34
C ALA A 109 0.60 6.84 8.46
N LEU A 110 0.74 8.08 7.99
CA LEU A 110 2.00 8.84 8.13
C LEU A 110 2.42 9.02 9.59
N LEU A 111 1.47 9.34 10.48
CA LEU A 111 1.76 9.47 11.90
C LEU A 111 2.26 8.16 12.50
N THR A 112 1.64 7.02 12.14
CA THR A 112 2.09 5.70 12.62
C THR A 112 3.43 5.27 12.03
N GLU A 113 3.72 5.62 10.78
CA GLU A 113 5.02 5.39 10.15
C GLU A 113 6.14 6.13 10.88
N PHE A 114 5.95 7.42 11.18
CA PHE A 114 6.92 8.18 11.97
C PHE A 114 7.05 7.66 13.41
N ALA A 115 5.96 7.20 14.02
CA ALA A 115 6.01 6.55 15.33
C ALA A 115 6.82 5.24 15.27
N GLY A 116 6.67 4.44 14.21
CA GLY A 116 7.47 3.25 13.96
C GLY A 116 8.95 3.56 13.81
N VAL A 117 9.30 4.55 12.98
CA VAL A 117 10.69 5.01 12.80
C VAL A 117 11.30 5.51 14.11
N ALA A 118 10.54 6.29 14.89
CA ALA A 118 10.98 6.77 16.20
C ALA A 118 11.22 5.61 17.17
N GLY A 119 10.27 4.67 17.27
CA GLY A 119 10.37 3.52 18.16
C GLY A 119 11.54 2.60 17.82
N VAL A 120 11.76 2.32 16.53
CA VAL A 120 12.94 1.56 16.09
C VAL A 120 14.23 2.33 16.40
N GLY A 121 14.27 3.64 16.16
CA GLY A 121 15.41 4.48 16.51
C GLY A 121 15.78 4.41 17.99
N GLU A 122 14.79 4.47 18.88
CA GLU A 122 14.98 4.38 20.33
C GLU A 122 15.53 3.01 20.76
N LEU A 123 15.13 1.91 20.09
CA LEU A 123 15.71 0.57 20.34
C LEU A 123 17.21 0.51 20.04
N PHE A 124 17.70 1.31 19.09
CA PHE A 124 19.12 1.44 18.77
C PHE A 124 19.84 2.55 19.56
N GLY A 125 19.15 3.18 20.52
CA GLY A 125 19.70 4.27 21.34
C GLY A 125 19.78 5.63 20.62
N LEU A 126 19.12 5.78 19.47
CA LEU A 126 19.05 7.05 18.75
C LEU A 126 17.83 7.86 19.20
N PRO A 127 17.96 9.17 19.47
CA PRO A 127 16.84 9.98 19.90
C PRO A 127 15.86 10.24 18.75
N ARG A 128 14.55 10.29 19.06
CA ARG A 128 13.47 10.67 18.13
C ARG A 128 13.69 12.01 17.41
N THR A 129 14.39 12.93 18.05
CA THR A 129 14.76 14.24 17.48
C THR A 129 15.75 14.13 16.33
N LEU A 130 16.45 13.01 16.20
CA LEU A 130 17.33 12.72 15.07
C LEU A 130 16.63 11.84 14.03
N THR A 131 15.97 10.76 14.45
CA THR A 131 15.40 9.76 13.52
C THR A 131 14.24 10.31 12.68
N VAL A 132 13.33 11.08 13.29
CA VAL A 132 12.16 11.63 12.59
C VAL A 132 12.55 12.68 11.52
N PRO A 133 13.41 13.68 11.83
CA PRO A 133 13.86 14.64 10.81
C PRO A 133 14.68 13.99 9.68
N VAL A 134 15.52 12.99 9.99
CA VAL A 134 16.28 12.27 8.97
C VAL A 134 15.36 11.52 8.02
N ALA A 135 14.36 10.79 8.53
CA ALA A 135 13.37 10.12 7.71
C ALA A 135 12.55 11.11 6.87
N THR A 136 12.15 12.23 7.47
CA THR A 136 11.45 13.31 6.76
C THR A 136 12.28 13.88 5.61
N ALA A 137 13.55 14.22 5.87
CA ALA A 137 14.45 14.76 4.85
C ALA A 137 14.68 13.76 3.72
N PHE A 138 14.83 12.47 4.05
CA PHE A 138 14.96 11.39 3.07
C PHE A 138 13.71 11.29 2.19
N LEU A 139 12.51 11.24 2.78
CA LEU A 139 11.24 11.14 2.04
C LEU A 139 10.99 12.36 1.15
N ILE A 140 11.29 13.57 1.64
CA ILE A 140 11.23 14.79 0.81
C ILE A 140 12.22 14.69 -0.34
N GLY A 141 13.45 14.24 -0.09
CA GLY A 141 14.46 14.06 -1.12
C GLY A 141 14.01 13.12 -2.23
N VAL A 142 13.45 11.96 -1.86
CA VAL A 142 12.87 10.98 -2.80
C VAL A 142 11.68 11.59 -3.54
N GLY A 143 10.79 12.31 -2.85
CA GLY A 143 9.62 12.94 -3.46
C GLY A 143 9.99 14.01 -4.50
N VAL A 144 11.05 14.77 -4.26
CA VAL A 144 11.54 15.81 -5.19
C VAL A 144 12.29 15.21 -6.39
N THR A 145 13.02 14.09 -6.21
CA THR A 145 13.75 13.43 -7.31
C THR A 145 12.89 12.49 -8.16
N GLY A 146 11.72 12.10 -7.67
CA GLY A 146 10.80 11.17 -8.37
C GLY A 146 9.91 11.79 -9.46
N ASN A 147 10.14 13.05 -9.84
CA ASN A 147 9.43 13.75 -10.94
C ASN A 147 10.32 13.86 -12.18
#